data_AF-A0AA88KL46-F1
#
_entry.id   AF-A0AA88KL46-F1
#
_cell.length_a   1.000
_cell.length_b   1.000
_cell.length_c   1.000
_cell.angle_alpha   90.00
_cell.angle_beta   90.00
_cell.angle_gamma   90.00
#
_symmetry.space_group_name_H-M   'P 1'
#
loop_
_entity.id
_entity.type
_entity.pdbx_description
1 polymer ?
#
loop_
_entity_poly.entity_id
_entity_poly.type
_entity_poly.pdbx_seq_one_letter_code
_entity_poly.pdbx_strand_id
1 'polypeptide(L)'
;MGTTGNHETCEHVSLTAKLYFYCKNFDGCERIKQAIGQVEVSIVDDSSHQKVHVHSLWCDHLEKDTELEDMYIATLSIGSIRNLKLWYLNGYGNQPLYHFKVAIHNEPFNQEKQILFGVRKIELERRIWSQIPIQSESSCDLLQRQ
;
A
#
# COMPACT_ATOMS: atom_id res chain seq x y z
N MET A 1 11.80 22.00 23.75
CA MET A 1 10.40 22.48 23.65
C MET A 1 9.78 21.78 22.47
N GLY A 2 8.97 20.74 22.73
CA GLY A 2 8.34 19.96 21.66
C GLY A 2 7.19 20.76 21.07
N THR A 3 7.27 21.07 19.78
CA THR A 3 6.09 21.48 19.03
C THR A 3 5.09 20.33 19.10
N THR A 4 3.93 20.58 19.70
CA THR A 4 2.72 19.78 19.53
C THR A 4 2.43 19.73 18.03
N GLY A 5 3.05 18.80 17.31
CA GLY A 5 2.80 18.59 15.90
C GLY A 5 1.37 18.13 15.76
N ASN A 6 0.54 18.91 15.06
CA ASN A 6 -0.75 18.41 14.60
C ASN A 6 -0.47 17.07 13.90
N HIS A 7 -1.04 15.99 14.44
CA HIS A 7 -0.96 14.70 13.78
C HIS A 7 -1.76 14.82 12.49
N GLU A 8 -1.09 15.07 11.37
CA GLU A 8 -1.76 15.06 10.09
C GLU A 8 -2.25 13.64 9.84
N THR A 9 -3.54 13.55 9.52
CA THR A 9 -4.19 12.32 9.13
C THR A 9 -4.42 12.33 7.63
N CYS A 10 -4.36 11.15 7.03
CA CYS A 10 -4.92 10.93 5.73
C CYS A 10 -6.44 10.86 5.87
N GLU A 11 -7.13 11.85 5.27
CA GLU A 11 -8.59 11.92 5.30
C GLU A 11 -9.21 10.68 4.66
N HIS A 12 -8.65 10.22 3.54
CA HIS A 12 -9.15 9.10 2.76
C HIS A 12 -8.03 8.31 2.09
N VAL A 13 -7.97 7.01 2.35
CA VAL A 13 -7.21 6.02 1.56
C VAL A 13 -8.18 5.01 1.00
N SER A 14 -8.10 4.74 -0.30
CA SER A 14 -8.79 3.61 -0.91
C SER A 14 -7.84 2.43 -1.00
N LEU A 15 -8.23 1.28 -0.46
CA LEU A 15 -7.43 0.06 -0.53
C LEU A 15 -8.14 -1.01 -1.36
N THR A 16 -7.34 -1.74 -2.11
CA THR A 16 -7.73 -2.95 -2.81
C THR A 16 -6.71 -4.03 -2.46
N ALA A 17 -7.18 -5.24 -2.16
CA ALA A 17 -6.31 -6.38 -1.95
C ALA A 17 -6.55 -7.43 -3.04
N LYS A 18 -5.48 -8.05 -3.51
CA LYS A 18 -5.54 -9.22 -4.38
C LYS A 18 -5.12 -10.45 -3.58
N LEU A 19 -5.99 -11.45 -3.55
CA LEU A 19 -5.74 -12.72 -2.89
C LEU A 19 -5.48 -13.78 -3.94
N TYR A 20 -4.42 -14.55 -3.74
CA TYR A 20 -3.99 -15.62 -4.63
C TYR A 20 -4.30 -16.96 -3.97
N PHE A 21 -5.15 -17.75 -4.62
CA PHE A 21 -5.60 -19.04 -4.15
C PHE A 21 -5.06 -20.14 -5.05
N TYR A 22 -4.23 -21.00 -4.46
CA TYR A 22 -3.82 -22.23 -5.11
C TYR A 22 -4.88 -23.31 -4.84
N CYS A 23 -5.57 -23.76 -5.89
CA CYS A 23 -6.74 -24.62 -5.82
C CYS A 23 -6.62 -25.80 -6.77
N LYS A 24 -5.88 -26.84 -6.37
CA LYS A 24 -5.80 -28.10 -7.11
C LYS A 24 -7.15 -28.84 -7.09
N ASN A 25 -7.62 -29.31 -8.23
CA ASN A 25 -8.89 -30.03 -8.42
C ASN A 25 -10.17 -29.21 -8.17
N PHE A 26 -10.11 -27.87 -8.20
CA PHE A 26 -11.30 -27.04 -8.23
C PHE A 26 -11.76 -26.82 -9.67
N ASP A 27 -12.99 -27.26 -9.95
CA ASP A 27 -13.62 -27.06 -11.25
C ASP A 27 -14.50 -25.80 -11.20
N GLY A 28 -13.88 -24.65 -11.43
CA GLY A 28 -14.53 -23.35 -11.55
C GLY A 28 -14.66 -22.52 -10.27
N CYS A 29 -14.93 -21.22 -10.47
CA CYS A 29 -14.94 -20.19 -9.42
C CYS A 29 -16.02 -20.40 -8.34
N GLU A 30 -17.18 -20.97 -8.68
CA GLU A 30 -18.30 -21.10 -7.75
C GLU A 30 -18.00 -22.02 -6.56
N ARG A 31 -17.27 -23.13 -6.80
CA ARG A 31 -16.84 -24.02 -5.73
C ARG A 31 -15.84 -23.35 -4.79
N ILE A 32 -14.97 -22.50 -5.34
CA ILE A 32 -13.98 -21.74 -4.55
C ILE A 32 -14.70 -20.71 -3.67
N LYS A 33 -15.67 -19.98 -4.22
CA LYS A 33 -16.50 -19.03 -3.45
C LYS A 33 -17.22 -19.72 -2.29
N GLN A 34 -17.81 -20.89 -2.53
CA GLN A 34 -18.46 -21.68 -1.48
C GLN A 34 -17.48 -22.17 -0.41
N ALA A 35 -16.28 -22.60 -0.82
CA ALA A 35 -15.24 -23.10 0.09
C ALA A 35 -14.61 -21.98 0.94
N ILE A 36 -14.36 -20.81 0.36
CA ILE A 36 -13.77 -19.66 1.07
C ILE A 36 -14.84 -18.96 1.93
N GLY A 37 -16.07 -18.87 1.45
CA GLY A 37 -17.12 -18.12 2.13
C GLY A 37 -16.80 -16.62 2.14
N GLN A 38 -16.91 -16.00 3.32
CA GLN A 38 -16.55 -14.60 3.52
C GLN A 38 -15.09 -14.46 3.96
N VAL A 39 -14.46 -13.41 3.46
CA VAL A 39 -13.12 -12.98 3.88
C VAL A 39 -13.27 -11.80 4.83
N GLU A 40 -12.78 -11.94 6.06
CA GLU A 40 -12.64 -10.83 6.98
C GLU A 40 -11.37 -10.05 6.66
N VAL A 41 -11.51 -8.75 6.50
CA VAL A 41 -10.39 -7.82 6.38
C VAL A 41 -10.40 -6.92 7.60
N SER A 42 -9.25 -6.74 8.25
CA SER A 42 -9.10 -5.79 9.34
C SER A 42 -7.83 -4.97 9.26
N ILE A 43 -7.90 -3.74 9.76
CA ILE A 43 -6.76 -2.83 9.90
C ILE A 43 -6.67 -2.44 11.37
N VAL A 44 -5.51 -2.69 11.97
CA VAL A 44 -5.25 -2.46 13.39
C VAL A 44 -4.05 -1.54 13.54
N ASP A 45 -4.20 -0.46 14.30
CA ASP A 45 -3.08 0.43 14.66
C ASP A 45 -2.08 -0.37 15.51
N ASP A 46 -0.82 -0.44 15.07
CA ASP A 46 0.22 -1.27 15.69
C ASP A 46 0.54 -0.82 17.12
N SER A 47 0.46 0.49 17.38
CA SER A 47 0.83 1.08 18.66
C SER A 47 -0.25 0.90 19.74
N SER A 48 -1.52 1.02 19.34
CA SER A 48 -2.66 1.01 20.27
C SER A 48 -3.44 -0.30 20.26
N HIS A 49 -3.18 -1.16 19.29
CA HIS A 49 -3.97 -2.36 18.97
C HIS A 49 -5.46 -2.07 18.72
N GLN A 50 -5.82 -0.81 18.45
CA GLN A 50 -7.19 -0.43 18.13
C GLN A 50 -7.52 -0.85 16.70
N LYS A 51 -8.66 -1.54 16.52
CA LYS A 51 -9.22 -1.82 15.20
C LYS A 51 -9.73 -0.53 14.58
N VAL A 52 -9.13 -0.15 13.46
CA VAL A 52 -9.45 1.09 12.71
C VAL A 52 -10.42 0.80 11.57
N HIS A 53 -10.39 -0.42 11.06
CA HIS A 53 -11.30 -0.90 10.02
C HIS A 53 -11.51 -2.40 10.19
N VAL A 54 -12.74 -2.87 10.02
CA VAL A 54 -13.09 -4.29 9.95
C VAL A 54 -14.24 -4.43 8.98
N HIS A 55 -14.12 -5.36 8.04
CA HIS A 55 -15.19 -5.62 7.11
C HIS A 55 -15.12 -7.07 6.61
N SER A 56 -16.29 -7.69 6.44
CA SER A 56 -16.39 -9.01 5.83
C SER A 56 -16.87 -8.85 4.39
N LEU A 57 -16.10 -9.41 3.46
CA LEU A 57 -16.30 -9.27 2.04
C LEU A 57 -16.51 -10.64 1.40
N TRP A 58 -17.45 -10.70 0.46
CA TRP A 58 -17.52 -11.83 -0.45
C TRP A 58 -16.48 -11.68 -1.56
N CYS A 59 -15.91 -12.80 -2.00
CA CYS A 59 -15.02 -12.85 -3.16
C CYS A 59 -15.83 -12.78 -4.46
N ASP A 60 -16.52 -11.66 -4.71
CA ASP A 60 -17.43 -11.51 -5.85
C ASP A 60 -16.70 -11.56 -7.18
N HIS A 61 -15.48 -11.02 -7.23
CA HIS A 61 -14.62 -10.97 -8.41
C HIS A 61 -13.48 -11.99 -8.26
N LEU A 62 -13.76 -13.24 -8.63
CA LEU A 62 -12.80 -14.34 -8.66
C LEU A 62 -12.56 -14.79 -10.10
N GLU A 63 -11.31 -14.79 -10.52
CA GLU A 63 -10.88 -15.20 -11.86
C GLU A 63 -9.77 -16.25 -11.78
N LYS A 64 -9.64 -17.07 -12.82
CA LYS A 64 -8.52 -18.01 -12.96
C LYS A 64 -7.34 -17.25 -13.55
N ASP A 65 -6.16 -17.38 -12.95
CA ASP A 65 -4.92 -16.88 -13.53
C ASP A 65 -4.58 -17.72 -14.78
N THR A 66 -4.36 -17.08 -15.92
CA THR A 66 -4.08 -17.77 -17.18
C THR A 66 -2.61 -18.17 -17.35
N GLU A 67 -1.71 -17.56 -16.57
CA GLU A 67 -0.28 -17.80 -16.61
C GLU A 67 0.16 -18.85 -15.58
N LEU A 68 -0.56 -18.93 -14.46
CA LEU A 68 -0.25 -19.83 -13.35
C LEU A 68 -1.28 -20.98 -13.24
N GLU A 69 -0.81 -22.21 -13.40
CA GLU A 69 -1.63 -23.41 -13.24
C GLU A 69 -2.25 -23.49 -11.83
N ASP A 70 -3.52 -23.89 -11.76
CA ASP A 70 -4.30 -24.05 -10.53
C ASP A 70 -4.39 -22.80 -9.64
N MET A 71 -4.12 -21.60 -10.18
CA MET A 71 -4.18 -20.35 -9.43
C MET A 71 -5.45 -19.56 -9.75
N TYR A 72 -6.08 -19.02 -8.71
CA TYR A 72 -7.22 -18.11 -8.81
C TYR A 72 -6.94 -16.81 -8.06
N ILE A 73 -7.41 -15.70 -8.60
CA ILE A 73 -7.21 -14.37 -8.04
C ILE A 73 -8.57 -13.82 -7.62
N ALA A 74 -8.73 -13.46 -6.33
CA ALA A 74 -9.85 -12.63 -5.91
C ALA A 74 -9.39 -11.19 -5.69
N THR A 75 -10.13 -10.24 -6.24
CA THR A 75 -9.92 -8.83 -5.98
C THR A 75 -10.94 -8.33 -4.95
N LEU A 76 -10.46 -7.92 -3.79
CA LEU A 76 -11.26 -7.38 -2.70
C LEU A 76 -11.22 -5.86 -2.70
N SER A 77 -12.39 -5.25 -2.87
CA SER A 77 -12.58 -3.80 -2.75
C SER A 77 -12.87 -3.45 -1.29
N ILE A 78 -11.84 -3.08 -0.53
CA ILE A 78 -11.94 -2.78 0.91
C ILE A 78 -12.65 -1.45 1.16
N GLY A 79 -12.54 -0.53 0.19
CA GLY A 79 -13.20 0.77 0.24
C GLY A 79 -12.34 1.86 0.87
N SER A 80 -12.99 2.94 1.30
CA SER A 80 -12.33 4.13 1.84
C SER A 80 -12.15 4.02 3.34
N ILE A 81 -10.90 3.99 3.78
CA ILE A 81 -10.52 4.07 5.19
C ILE A 81 -10.14 5.52 5.50
N ARG A 82 -10.63 6.02 6.64
CA ARG A 82 -10.49 7.41 7.04
C ARG A 82 -9.57 7.55 8.24
N ASN A 83 -9.00 8.75 8.38
CA ASN A 83 -8.26 9.19 9.56
C ASN A 83 -7.05 8.31 9.92
N LEU A 84 -6.37 7.73 8.93
CA LEU A 84 -5.11 7.02 9.16
C LEU A 84 -4.01 8.05 9.41
N LYS A 85 -3.22 7.89 10.48
CA LYS A 85 -2.11 8.79 10.80
C LYS A 85 -1.02 8.66 9.74
N LEU A 86 -0.43 9.77 9.33
CA LEU A 86 0.66 9.76 8.37
C LEU A 86 1.97 9.26 8.99
N TRP A 87 2.68 8.43 8.22
CA TRP A 87 4.02 7.94 8.51
C TRP A 87 5.07 8.90 7.96
N TYR A 88 5.99 9.34 8.83
CA TYR A 88 7.08 10.25 8.49
C TYR A 88 8.45 9.60 8.64
N LEU A 89 9.44 10.09 7.90
CA LEU A 89 10.84 9.69 8.10
C LEU A 89 11.35 10.07 9.50
N ASN A 90 12.40 9.40 9.96
CA ASN A 90 13.04 9.68 11.25
C ASN A 90 13.40 11.16 11.37
N GLY A 91 12.99 11.80 12.47
CA GLY A 91 13.22 13.22 12.75
C GLY A 91 12.19 14.18 12.16
N TYR A 92 11.24 13.70 11.34
CA TYR A 92 10.21 14.53 10.69
C TYR A 92 8.79 14.32 11.24
N GLY A 93 8.64 13.45 12.24
CA GLY A 93 7.35 13.14 12.84
C GLY A 93 7.30 11.72 13.36
N ASN A 94 6.08 11.24 13.61
CA ASN A 94 5.83 9.87 14.08
C ASN A 94 5.85 8.87 12.92
N GLN A 95 6.06 7.60 13.25
CA GLN A 95 6.12 6.47 12.31
C GLN A 95 4.95 5.48 12.55
N PRO A 96 3.67 5.90 12.55
CA PRO A 96 2.55 4.99 12.76
C PRO A 96 2.50 3.89 11.69
N LEU A 97 2.34 2.65 12.14
CA LEU A 97 2.17 1.48 11.30
C LEU A 97 0.84 0.80 11.63
N TYR A 98 0.33 0.06 10.65
CA TYR A 98 -0.94 -0.64 10.73
C TYR A 98 -0.78 -2.08 10.25
N HIS A 99 -1.34 -3.02 11.01
CA HIS A 99 -1.50 -4.40 10.56
C HIS A 99 -2.71 -4.47 9.65
N PHE A 100 -2.48 -4.75 8.37
CA PHE A 100 -3.52 -5.18 7.44
C PHE A 100 -3.64 -6.70 7.51
N LYS A 101 -4.79 -7.20 7.97
CA LYS A 101 -5.07 -8.62 8.12
C LYS A 101 -6.17 -9.05 7.18
N VAL A 102 -6.00 -10.25 6.64
CA VAL A 102 -7.00 -10.96 5.85
C VAL A 102 -7.17 -12.33 6.46
N ALA A 103 -8.40 -12.68 6.83
CA ALA A 103 -8.72 -13.95 7.44
C ALA A 103 -9.90 -14.62 6.73
N ILE A 104 -9.80 -15.93 6.57
CA ILE A 104 -10.84 -16.81 6.05
C ILE A 104 -11.18 -17.75 7.20
N HIS A 105 -12.44 -17.74 7.62
CA HIS A 105 -12.93 -18.50 8.78
C HIS A 105 -14.00 -19.51 8.37
N ASN A 106 -13.77 -20.23 7.27
CA ASN A 106 -14.73 -21.19 6.74
C ASN A 106 -14.11 -22.59 6.73
N GLU A 107 -14.50 -23.45 7.67
CA GLU A 107 -13.93 -24.79 7.80
C GLU A 107 -14.11 -25.62 6.50
N PRO A 108 -13.07 -26.36 6.05
CA PRO A 108 -11.75 -26.56 6.69
C PRO A 108 -10.70 -25.47 6.36
N PHE A 109 -11.06 -24.44 5.59
CA PHE A 109 -10.20 -23.34 5.20
C PHE A 109 -10.16 -22.25 6.27
N ASN A 110 -9.33 -22.48 7.31
CA ASN A 110 -9.05 -21.47 8.32
C ASN A 110 -7.63 -20.91 8.11
N GLN A 111 -7.53 -19.73 7.51
CA GLN A 111 -6.24 -19.09 7.21
C GLN A 111 -6.27 -17.60 7.53
N GLU A 112 -5.20 -17.11 8.15
CA GLU A 112 -4.95 -15.69 8.36
C GLU A 112 -3.60 -15.30 7.72
N LYS A 113 -3.59 -14.16 7.05
CA LYS A 113 -2.37 -13.50 6.57
C LYS A 113 -2.40 -12.06 7.01
N GLN A 114 -1.22 -11.54 7.34
CA GLN A 114 -1.06 -10.15 7.75
C GLN A 114 0.17 -9.51 7.11
N ILE A 115 0.07 -8.23 6.82
CA ILE A 115 1.19 -7.37 6.40
C ILE A 115 1.17 -6.10 7.24
N LEU A 116 2.34 -5.51 7.43
CA LEU A 116 2.51 -4.22 8.10
C LEU A 116 2.65 -3.14 7.04
N PHE A 117 1.91 -2.03 7.18
CA PHE A 117 2.01 -0.90 6.26
C PHE A 117 1.95 0.45 6.99
N GLY A 118 2.52 1.47 6.37
CA GLY A 118 2.40 2.87 6.77
C GLY A 118 1.82 3.69 5.63
N VAL A 119 1.03 4.71 5.95
CA VAL A 119 0.45 5.63 4.95
C VAL A 119 1.28 6.89 4.91
N ARG A 120 1.77 7.28 3.73
CA ARG A 120 2.53 8.52 3.58
C ARG A 120 2.22 9.21 2.26
N LYS A 121 2.36 10.54 2.24
CA LYS A 121 2.38 11.35 1.02
C LYS A 121 3.83 11.55 0.59
N ILE A 122 4.10 11.37 -0.71
CA ILE A 122 5.42 11.65 -1.31
C ILE A 122 5.17 12.53 -2.53
N GLU A 123 5.78 13.70 -2.54
CA GLU A 123 5.77 14.60 -3.70
C GLU A 123 7.18 14.64 -4.30
N LEU A 124 7.29 14.33 -5.59
CA LEU A 124 8.54 14.42 -6.34
C LEU A 124 8.50 15.68 -7.19
N GLU A 125 9.11 16.76 -6.70
CA GLU A 125 9.27 17.97 -7.50
C GLU A 125 10.42 17.79 -8.50
N ARG A 126 10.10 17.82 -9.80
CA ARG A 126 11.11 17.84 -10.85
C ARG A 126 11.66 19.26 -10.94
N ARG A 127 12.73 19.57 -10.21
CA ARG A 127 13.49 20.80 -10.46
C ARG A 127 14.08 20.71 -11.87
N ILE A 128 13.51 21.44 -12.82
CA ILE A 128 14.18 21.78 -14.07
C ILE A 128 15.42 22.57 -13.63
N TRP A 129 16.61 22.01 -13.81
CA TRP A 129 17.84 22.77 -13.73
C TRP A 129 17.80 23.78 -14.88
N SER A 130 17.20 24.95 -14.63
CA SER A 130 17.30 26.09 -15.51
C SER A 130 18.78 26.49 -15.56
N GLN A 131 19.42 26.12 -16.66
CA GLN A 131 20.58 26.76 -17.27
C GLN A 131 21.53 27.41 -16.25
N ILE A 132 22.51 26.64 -15.79
CA ILE A 132 23.80 27.26 -15.47
C ILE A 132 24.27 27.85 -16.81
N PRO A 133 24.41 29.17 -16.97
CA PRO A 133 25.08 29.68 -18.15
C PRO A 133 26.50 29.12 -18.09
N ILE A 134 26.81 28.23 -19.03
CA ILE A 134 28.20 27.91 -19.34
C ILE A 134 28.75 29.22 -19.86
N GLN A 135 29.41 29.99 -19.00
CA GLN A 135 30.36 30.99 -19.48
C GLN A 135 31.43 30.20 -20.23
N SER A 136 31.32 30.22 -21.56
CA SER A 136 32.39 29.81 -22.43
C SER A 136 33.51 30.82 -22.25
N GLU A 137 34.44 30.56 -21.34
CA GLU A 137 35.78 31.13 -21.47
C GLU A 137 36.44 30.39 -22.63
N SER A 138 36.28 30.96 -23.83
CA SER A 138 37.14 30.66 -24.95
C SER A 138 38.54 31.18 -24.63
N SER A 139 39.48 30.27 -24.80
CA SER A 139 40.93 30.37 -24.66
C SER A 139 41.60 31.62 -25.23
N CYS A 140 42.74 31.94 -24.61
CA CYS A 140 43.94 32.55 -25.22
C CYS A 140 43.80 33.97 -25.77
N ASP A 141 44.30 34.93 -25.00
CA ASP A 141 45.25 35.91 -25.53
C ASP A 141 46.39 36.12 -24.52
N LEU A 142 47.46 35.38 -24.78
CA LEU A 142 48.82 35.72 -24.37
C LEU A 142 49.27 36.93 -25.20
N LEU A 143 49.85 37.91 -24.51
CA LEU A 143 50.78 38.94 -25.00
C LEU A 143 50.18 40.11 -25.80
N GLN A 144 50.36 41.32 -25.28
CA GLN A 144 51.33 42.29 -25.83
C GLN A 144 51.52 43.52 -24.92
N ARG A 145 52.78 43.78 -24.55
CA ARG A 145 53.53 45.07 -24.56
C ARG A 145 52.79 46.30 -23.96
N GLN A 146 53.29 47.00 -22.95
CA GLN A 146 54.64 47.57 -22.76
C GLN A 146 54.96 47.74 -21.28
#